data_AF-A0A961YKV2-F1
#
_entry.id   AF-A0A961YKV2-F1
#
_cell.length_a   1.000
_cell.length_b   1.000
_cell.length_c   1.000
_cell.angle_alpha   90.00
_cell.angle_beta   90.00
_cell.angle_gamma   90.00
#
_symmetry.space_group_name_H-M   'P 1'
#
loop_
_entity.id
_entity.type
_entity.pdbx_description
1 polymer ?
#
loop_
_entity_poly.entity_id
_entity_poly.type
_entity_poly.pdbx_seq_one_letter_code
_entity_poly.pdbx_strand_id
1 'polypeptide(L)'
;MTDRAELGALDLAALLCSRVCHDIISPVGAIINGLEVLDEDNSEDMKEFAFDLIRRSAKQGSAKLQFARLAFGAAGSAGASIDTGDAEKVATSFMANEKADFSW
;
A
#
# COMPACT_ATOMS: atom_id res chain seq x y z
N MET A 1 32.67 -9.59 0.64
CA MET A 1 32.11 -9.44 -0.72
C MET A 1 30.86 -10.29 -0.74
N THR A 2 29.69 -9.66 -0.61
CA THR A 2 28.43 -10.41 -0.50
C THR A 2 28.13 -10.99 -1.87
N ASP A 3 28.11 -12.32 -1.96
CA ASP A 3 27.72 -13.03 -3.16
C ASP A 3 26.27 -12.63 -3.51
N ARG A 4 26.07 -12.12 -4.72
CA ARG A 4 24.79 -11.53 -5.12
C ARG A 4 23.92 -12.70 -5.56
N ALA A 5 22.97 -13.11 -4.74
CA ALA A 5 22.08 -14.23 -5.04
C ALA A 5 21.52 -14.11 -6.47
N GLU A 6 21.77 -15.11 -7.31
CA GLU A 6 21.15 -15.21 -8.62
C GLU A 6 19.67 -15.59 -8.44
N LEU A 7 18.78 -14.66 -8.76
CA LEU A 7 17.33 -14.83 -8.68
C LEU A 7 16.76 -15.05 -10.09
N GLY A 8 16.07 -16.17 -10.29
CA GLY A 8 15.33 -16.43 -11.51
C GLY A 8 14.18 -15.45 -11.70
N ALA A 9 13.77 -15.18 -12.94
CA ALA A 9 12.70 -14.24 -13.25
C ALA A 9 11.36 -14.62 -12.58
N LEU A 10 11.05 -15.92 -12.52
CA LEU A 10 9.84 -16.42 -11.84
C LEU A 10 9.92 -16.24 -10.33
N ASP A 11 11.08 -16.46 -9.71
CA ASP A 11 11.28 -16.28 -8.28
C ASP A 11 11.15 -14.80 -7.90
N LEU A 12 11.73 -13.90 -8.71
CA LEU A 12 11.59 -12.47 -8.53
C LEU A 12 10.12 -12.04 -8.62
N ALA A 13 9.39 -12.53 -9.64
CA ALA A 13 7.96 -12.23 -9.79
C ALA A 13 7.15 -12.75 -8.58
N ALA A 14 7.43 -13.96 -8.10
CA ALA A 14 6.77 -14.53 -6.94
C ALA A 14 7.05 -13.71 -5.67
N LEU A 15 8.29 -13.28 -5.43
CA LEU A 15 8.66 -12.45 -4.29
C LEU A 15 8.02 -11.06 -4.36
N LEU A 16 7.97 -10.44 -5.54
CA LEU A 16 7.29 -9.15 -5.73
C LEU A 16 5.78 -9.27 -5.47
N CYS A 17 5.12 -10.29 -6.03
CA CYS A 17 3.71 -10.56 -5.75
C CYS A 17 3.46 -10.81 -4.26
N SER A 18 4.30 -11.62 -3.62
CA SER A 18 4.22 -11.88 -2.18
C SER A 18 4.34 -10.59 -1.36
N ARG A 19 5.29 -9.72 -1.72
CA ARG A 19 5.50 -8.43 -1.05
C ARG A 19 4.30 -7.50 -1.20
N VAL A 20 3.77 -7.36 -2.42
CA VAL A 20 2.58 -6.52 -2.67
C VAL A 20 1.38 -7.07 -1.89
N CYS A 21 1.13 -8.37 -1.94
CA CYS A 21 0.04 -8.99 -1.16
C CYS A 21 0.20 -8.75 0.35
N HIS A 22 1.40 -8.98 0.88
CA HIS A 22 1.71 -8.74 2.29
C HIS A 22 1.37 -7.31 2.72
N ASP A 23 1.79 -6.32 1.95
CA ASP A 23 1.62 -4.91 2.32
C ASP A 23 0.16 -4.44 2.27
N ILE A 24 -0.67 -5.10 1.45
CA ILE A 24 -2.10 -4.79 1.25
C ILE A 24 -3.03 -5.60 2.15
N ILE A 25 -2.65 -6.80 2.58
CA ILE A 25 -3.46 -7.63 3.47
C ILE A 25 -3.80 -6.89 4.77
N SER A 26 -2.85 -6.16 5.35
CA SER A 26 -3.08 -5.42 6.60
C SER A 26 -4.20 -4.37 6.51
N PRO A 27 -4.18 -3.40 5.57
CA PRO A 27 -5.29 -2.44 5.45
C PRO A 27 -6.61 -3.09 5.05
N VAL A 28 -6.59 -4.17 4.25
CA VAL A 28 -7.83 -4.91 3.91
C VAL A 28 -8.44 -5.57 5.15
N GLY A 29 -7.63 -6.23 5.98
CA GLY A 29 -8.09 -6.83 7.24
C GLY A 29 -8.66 -5.80 8.20
N ALA A 30 -8.03 -4.62 8.31
CA ALA A 30 -8.54 -3.55 9.16
C ALA A 30 -9.89 -2.98 8.68
N ILE A 31 -10.16 -2.95 7.38
CA ILE A 31 -11.48 -2.60 6.83
C ILE A 31 -12.53 -3.63 7.26
N ILE A 32 -12.22 -4.92 7.12
CA ILE A 32 -13.13 -6.01 7.51
C ILE A 32 -13.45 -5.92 9.00
N ASN A 33 -12.45 -5.77 9.86
CA ASN A 33 -12.65 -5.61 11.29
C ASN A 33 -13.53 -4.40 11.63
N GLY A 34 -13.36 -3.28 10.90
CA GLY A 34 -14.22 -2.11 11.08
C GLY A 34 -15.67 -2.39 10.68
N LEU A 35 -15.91 -3.16 9.62
CA LEU A 35 -17.26 -3.58 9.22
C LEU A 35 -17.90 -4.51 10.26
N GLU A 36 -17.14 -5.45 10.80
CA GLU A 36 -17.61 -6.35 11.89
C GLU A 36 -18.05 -5.56 13.12
N VAL A 37 -17.30 -4.52 13.51
CA VAL A 37 -17.69 -3.64 14.63
C VAL A 37 -19.00 -2.90 14.34
N LEU A 38 -19.24 -2.49 13.10
CA LEU A 38 -20.50 -1.83 12.72
C LEU A 38 -21.71 -2.78 12.77
N ASP A 39 -21.48 -4.07 12.54
CA ASP A 39 -22.52 -5.11 12.56
C ASP A 39 -22.86 -5.57 13.99
N GLU A 40 -21.85 -5.61 14.88
CA GLU A 40 -22.00 -6.12 16.25
C GLU A 40 -22.34 -5.06 17.30
N ASP A 41 -21.85 -3.82 17.16
CA ASP A 41 -22.00 -2.75 18.16
C ASP A 41 -22.93 -1.62 17.69
N ASN A 42 -23.80 -1.16 18.60
CA ASN A 42 -24.77 -0.10 18.33
C ASN A 42 -24.47 1.25 18.99
N SER A 43 -23.40 1.35 19.78
CA SER A 43 -22.98 2.62 20.37
C SER A 43 -22.45 3.58 19.30
N GLU A 44 -22.77 4.87 19.45
CA GLU A 44 -22.34 5.91 18.50
C GLU A 44 -20.82 6.04 18.46
N ASP A 45 -20.16 5.98 19.63
CA ASP A 45 -18.71 6.09 19.75
C ASP A 45 -17.97 4.95 18.99
N MET A 46 -18.45 3.71 19.11
CA MET A 46 -17.84 2.58 18.41
C MET A 46 -18.08 2.63 16.90
N LYS A 47 -19.24 3.12 16.48
CA LYS A 47 -19.53 3.36 15.05
C LYS A 47 -18.61 4.41 14.47
N GLU A 48 -18.38 5.51 15.18
CA GLU A 48 -17.46 6.56 14.74
C GLU A 48 -16.03 6.01 14.63
N PHE A 49 -15.56 5.28 15.64
CA PHE A 49 -14.26 4.62 15.62
C PHE A 49 -14.11 3.65 14.44
N ALA A 50 -15.12 2.82 14.18
CA ALA A 50 -15.13 1.87 13.08
C ALA A 50 -15.07 2.57 11.72
N PHE A 51 -15.86 3.64 11.52
CA PHE A 51 -15.77 4.43 10.28
C PHE A 51 -14.40 5.08 10.09
N ASP A 52 -13.79 5.58 11.17
CA ASP A 52 -12.45 6.16 11.09
C ASP A 52 -11.38 5.09 10.79
N LEU A 53 -11.49 3.89 11.38
CA LEU A 53 -10.64 2.75 11.05
C LEU A 53 -10.75 2.36 9.58
N ILE A 54 -11.98 2.22 9.06
CA ILE A 54 -12.24 1.89 7.65
C ILE A 54 -11.65 2.96 6.74
N ARG A 55 -11.90 4.25 7.02
CA ARG A 55 -11.44 5.37 6.19
C ARG A 55 -9.91 5.43 6.14
N ARG A 56 -9.24 5.34 7.29
CA ARG A 56 -7.77 5.35 7.37
C ARG A 56 -7.17 4.15 6.65
N SER A 57 -7.72 2.97 6.86
CA SER A 57 -7.23 1.73 6.24
C SER A 57 -7.42 1.71 4.73
N ALA A 58 -8.57 2.19 4.24
CA ALA A 58 -8.83 2.35 2.80
C ALA A 58 -7.85 3.35 2.15
N LYS A 59 -7.59 4.49 2.82
CA LYS A 59 -6.62 5.48 2.34
C LYS A 59 -5.20 4.89 2.30
N GLN A 60 -4.79 4.17 3.34
CA GLN A 60 -3.47 3.52 3.41
C GLN A 60 -3.33 2.44 2.32
N GLY A 61 -4.32 1.56 2.16
CA GLY A 61 -4.32 0.53 1.12
C GLY A 61 -4.25 1.12 -0.29
N SER A 62 -5.04 2.17 -0.55
CA SER A 62 -4.99 2.89 -1.83
C SER A 62 -3.62 3.51 -2.11
N ALA A 63 -3.01 4.19 -1.12
CA ALA A 63 -1.68 4.78 -1.26
C ALA A 63 -0.60 3.72 -1.58
N LYS A 64 -0.62 2.59 -0.86
CA LYS A 64 0.31 1.46 -1.10
C LYS A 64 0.13 0.87 -2.50
N LEU A 65 -1.10 0.69 -2.97
CA LEU A 65 -1.38 0.17 -4.31
C LEU A 65 -0.92 1.13 -5.41
N GLN A 66 -1.20 2.43 -5.27
CA GLN A 66 -0.78 3.44 -6.24
C GLN A 66 0.74 3.52 -6.35
N PHE A 67 1.44 3.49 -5.20
CA PHE A 67 2.89 3.44 -5.16
C PHE A 67 3.43 2.17 -5.83
N ALA A 68 2.94 0.99 -5.43
CA ALA A 68 3.37 -0.29 -5.99
C ALA A 68 3.15 -0.37 -7.51
N ARG A 69 2.05 0.20 -8.01
CA ARG A 69 1.75 0.25 -9.45
C ARG A 69 2.80 1.04 -10.23
N LEU A 70 3.29 2.15 -9.68
CA LEU A 70 4.33 2.96 -10.32
C LEU A 70 5.72 2.36 -10.13
N ALA A 71 6.04 1.89 -8.91
CA ALA A 71 7.37 1.44 -8.52
C ALA A 71 7.72 0.02 -9.02
N PHE A 72 6.75 -0.89 -9.03
CA PHE A 72 6.95 -2.30 -9.40
C PHE A 72 6.16 -2.72 -10.64
N GLY A 73 5.12 -1.96 -11.00
CA GLY A 73 4.32 -2.21 -12.20
C GLY A 73 4.98 -1.68 -13.47
N ALA A 74 4.41 -2.06 -14.61
CA ALA A 74 4.85 -1.61 -15.93
C ALA A 74 4.42 -0.17 -16.24
N ALA A 75 4.52 0.74 -15.28
CA ALA A 75 4.33 2.17 -15.50
C ALA A 75 5.59 2.74 -16.18
N GLY A 76 5.82 2.32 -17.41
CA GLY A 76 7.03 2.68 -18.14
C GLY A 76 7.63 1.51 -18.91
N SER A 77 6.89 0.87 -19.81
CA SER A 77 7.47 -0.11 -20.77
C SER A 77 8.74 0.47 -21.41
N ALA A 78 9.66 -0.39 -21.87
CA ALA A 78 10.97 0.03 -22.38
C ALA A 78 10.87 1.28 -23.30
N GLY A 79 11.38 2.42 -22.83
CA GLY A 79 11.35 3.71 -23.52
C GLY A 79 10.34 4.75 -23.01
N ALA A 80 9.47 4.42 -22.06
CA ALA A 80 8.54 5.37 -21.47
C ALA A 80 9.19 6.15 -20.30
N SER A 81 9.04 7.47 -20.33
CA SER A 81 9.43 8.38 -19.25
C SER A 81 8.34 8.43 -18.19
N ILE A 82 8.74 8.33 -16.92
CA ILE A 82 7.84 8.58 -15.79
C ILE A 82 7.92 10.06 -15.44
N ASP A 83 6.77 10.72 -15.31
CA ASP A 83 6.69 12.08 -14.78
C ASP A 83 7.09 12.06 -13.30
N THR A 84 8.10 12.86 -12.94
CA THR A 84 8.53 12.98 -11.55
C THR A 84 7.46 13.58 -10.64
N GLY A 85 6.50 14.34 -11.17
CA GLY A 85 5.34 14.81 -10.41
C GLY A 85 4.38 13.67 -10.03
N ASP A 86 4.20 12.67 -10.91
CA ASP A 86 3.45 11.47 -10.57
C ASP A 86 4.18 10.64 -9.51
N ALA A 87 5.51 10.55 -9.61
CA ALA A 87 6.35 9.89 -8.61
C ALA A 87 6.27 10.59 -7.24
N GLU A 88 6.39 11.91 -7.21
CA GLU A 88 6.24 12.73 -5.99
C GLU A 88 4.89 12.49 -5.34
N LYS A 89 3.81 12.52 -6.12
CA LYS A 89 2.45 12.37 -5.63
C LYS A 89 2.23 11.02 -4.95
N VAL A 90 2.67 9.92 -5.58
CA VAL A 90 2.49 8.59 -4.99
C VAL A 90 3.45 8.35 -3.82
N ALA A 91 4.68 8.88 -3.87
CA ALA A 91 5.64 8.76 -2.78
C ALA A 91 5.17 9.54 -1.54
N THR A 92 4.70 10.78 -1.72
CA THR A 92 4.13 11.60 -0.64
C THR A 92 2.92 10.91 -0.02
N SER A 93 2.01 10.36 -0.84
CA SER A 93 0.83 9.66 -0.34
C SER A 93 1.17 8.39 0.43
N PHE A 94 2.19 7.64 -0.02
CA PHE A 94 2.71 6.47 0.68
C PHE A 94 3.31 6.87 2.04
N MET A 95 4.24 7.82 2.03
CA MET A 95 4.98 8.26 3.21
C MET A 95 4.11 8.98 4.26
N ALA A 96 2.97 9.56 3.88
CA ALA A 96 2.02 10.13 4.82
C ALA A 96 1.45 9.14 5.86
N ASN A 97 1.64 7.82 5.64
CA ASN A 97 1.25 6.76 6.58
C ASN A 97 2.46 6.10 7.26
N GLU A 98 3.67 6.60 7.03
CA GLU A 98 4.91 6.10 7.60
C GLU A 98 5.41 7.04 8.70
N LYS A 99 6.28 6.52 9.58
CA LYS A 99 6.80 7.32 10.70
C LYS A 99 7.83 8.38 10.29
N ALA A 100 8.49 8.19 9.16
CA ALA A 100 9.55 9.06 8.71
C ALA A 100 9.00 10.27 7.96
N ASP A 101 9.59 11.44 8.21
CA ASP A 101 9.32 12.64 7.43
C ASP A 101 9.83 12.47 6.00
N PHE A 102 9.09 13.02 5.05
CA PHE A 102 9.41 12.95 3.63
C PHE A 102 9.43 14.34 3.00
N SER A 103 10.54 14.64 2.32
CA SER A 103 10.69 15.79 1.44
C SER A 103 11.11 15.28 0.07
N TRP A 104 10.43 15.76 -0.96
CA TRP A 104 10.78 15.49 -2.35
C TRP A 104 11.95 16.36 -2.81
#